data_AF-G8TAI1-F1
#
_entry.id   AF-G8TAI1-F1
#
_cell.length_a   1.000
_cell.length_b   1.000
_cell.length_c   1.000
_cell.angle_alpha   90.00
_cell.angle_beta   90.00
_cell.angle_gamma   90.00
#
_symmetry.space_group_name_H-M   'P 1'
#
loop_
_entity.id
_entity.type
_entity.pdbx_description
1 polymer ?
#
loop_
_entity_poly.entity_id
_entity_poly.type
_entity_poly.pdbx_seq_one_letter_code
_entity_poly.pdbx_strand_id
1 'polypeptide(L)'
;MKTKINSLKNQADGVASAQAINPKKEPLTVEKLRTFPGCEHYNDEEAEQVVQTIHQYALILFECVSKAKVVTLPDTNNISYLNPIKKKAS
;
A
#
# COMPACT_ATOMS: atom_id res chain seq x y z
N MET A 1 9.82 9.39 -18.29
CA MET A 1 10.23 8.00 -18.04
C MET A 1 9.01 7.25 -17.51
N LYS A 2 8.47 6.25 -18.22
CA LYS A 2 7.33 5.46 -17.72
C LYS A 2 7.86 4.51 -16.65
N THR A 3 7.78 4.90 -15.38
CA THR A 3 8.02 3.97 -14.27
C THR A 3 6.95 2.90 -14.38
N LYS A 4 7.31 1.72 -14.92
CA LYS A 4 6.44 0.55 -14.85
C LYS A 4 6.20 0.33 -13.36
N ILE A 5 4.99 0.60 -12.89
CA ILE A 5 4.57 0.17 -11.56
C ILE A 5 4.58 -1.36 -11.65
N ASN A 6 5.71 -1.96 -11.27
CA ASN A 6 5.79 -3.39 -11.13
C ASN A 6 4.71 -3.75 -10.12
N SER A 7 3.77 -4.60 -10.52
CA SER A 7 2.78 -5.16 -9.61
C SER A 7 3.52 -5.65 -8.37
N LEU A 8 3.24 -5.05 -7.22
CA LEU A 8 3.79 -5.48 -5.95
C LEU A 8 3.08 -6.81 -5.64
N LYS A 9 3.74 -7.94 -5.93
CA LYS A 9 3.10 -9.26 -5.89
C LYS A 9 3.05 -9.82 -4.48
N ASN A 10 3.94 -9.35 -3.60
CA ASN A 10 4.06 -9.79 -2.23
C ASN A 10 4.62 -8.68 -1.32
N GLN A 11 4.63 -8.94 -0.01
CA GLN A 11 5.10 -8.00 1.01
C GLN A 11 6.57 -7.63 0.86
N ALA A 12 7.44 -8.58 0.46
CA ALA A 12 8.87 -8.31 0.28
C ALA A 12 9.12 -7.33 -0.87
N ASP A 13 8.36 -7.44 -1.96
CA ASP A 13 8.41 -6.48 -3.08
C ASP A 13 8.03 -5.06 -2.59
N GLY A 14 7.00 -4.97 -1.74
CA GLY A 14 6.58 -3.71 -1.12
C GLY A 14 7.66 -3.09 -0.22
N VAL A 15 8.29 -3.90 0.63
CA VAL A 15 9.39 -3.47 1.51
C VAL A 15 10.59 -2.99 0.69
N ALA A 16 10.99 -3.73 -0.34
CA ALA A 16 12.10 -3.36 -1.20
C ALA A 16 11.83 -2.05 -1.95
N SER A 17 10.61 -1.88 -2.46
CA SER A 17 10.18 -0.64 -3.13
C SER A 17 10.19 0.56 -2.17
N ALA A 18 9.64 0.40 -0.97
CA ALA A 18 9.65 1.46 0.04
C ALA A 18 11.08 1.85 0.45
N GLN A 19 11.97 0.87 0.62
CA GLN A 19 13.38 1.10 0.95
C GLN A 19 14.13 1.81 -0.18
N ALA A 20 13.84 1.49 -1.44
CA ALA A 20 14.46 2.14 -2.58
C ALA A 20 14.00 3.60 -2.75
N ILE A 21 12.74 3.90 -2.46
CA ILE A 21 12.15 5.23 -2.64
C ILE A 21 12.47 6.16 -1.45
N ASN A 22 12.39 5.66 -0.23
CA ASN A 22 12.56 6.47 0.99
C ASN A 22 13.29 5.66 2.08
N PRO A 23 14.60 5.41 1.93
CA PRO A 23 15.36 4.56 2.84
C PRO A 23 15.43 5.09 4.27
N LYS A 24 15.31 6.40 4.45
CA LYS A 24 15.37 7.08 5.75
C LYS A 24 13.98 7.34 6.35
N LYS A 25 12.91 7.01 5.63
CA LYS A 25 11.51 7.27 6.04
C LYS A 25 11.24 8.73 6.37
N GLU A 26 11.87 9.63 5.63
CA GLU A 26 11.69 11.08 5.79
C GLU A 26 10.30 11.50 5.26
N PRO A 27 9.66 12.53 5.84
CA PRO A 27 8.41 13.07 5.32
C PRO A 27 8.53 13.53 3.86
N LEU A 28 7.46 13.39 3.09
CA LEU A 28 7.40 13.95 1.74
C LEU A 28 7.32 15.48 1.82
N THR A 29 8.14 16.19 1.04
CA THR A 29 8.07 17.65 0.91
C THR A 29 7.51 18.05 -0.46
N VAL A 30 7.10 19.30 -0.60
CA VAL A 30 6.61 19.87 -1.87
C VAL A 30 7.68 19.76 -2.97
N GLU A 31 8.93 20.08 -2.65
CA GLU A 31 10.04 20.00 -3.61
C GLU A 31 10.24 18.55 -4.05
N LYS A 32 10.20 17.61 -3.09
CA LYS A 32 10.37 16.20 -3.38
C LYS A 32 9.20 15.65 -4.20
N LEU A 33 7.96 16.05 -3.92
CA LEU A 33 6.77 15.68 -4.68
C LEU A 33 6.92 16.03 -6.16
N ARG A 34 7.37 17.25 -6.46
CA ARG A 34 7.57 17.71 -7.85
C ARG A 34 8.68 16.99 -8.60
N THR A 35 9.55 16.22 -7.92
CA THR A 35 10.54 15.37 -8.60
C THR A 35 9.92 14.08 -9.18
N PHE A 36 8.70 13.73 -8.80
CA PHE A 36 8.03 12.54 -9.31
C PHE A 36 7.39 12.80 -10.68
N PRO A 37 7.55 11.86 -11.64
CA PRO A 37 6.92 11.98 -12.95
C PRO A 37 5.41 12.15 -12.88
N GLY A 38 4.90 13.23 -13.48
CA GLY A 38 3.49 13.58 -13.46
C GLY A 38 3.08 14.53 -12.33
N CYS A 39 4.01 14.96 -11.47
CA CYS A 39 3.77 15.92 -10.39
C CYS A 39 4.54 17.24 -10.56
N GLU A 40 5.27 17.41 -11.67
CA GLU A 40 6.14 18.57 -11.92
C GLU A 40 5.35 19.88 -12.09
N HIS A 41 4.07 19.77 -12.42
CA HIS A 41 3.21 20.89 -12.82
C HIS A 41 2.49 21.57 -11.65
N TYR A 42 2.49 20.97 -10.46
CA TYR A 42 1.77 21.52 -9.32
C TYR A 42 2.37 22.85 -8.88
N ASN A 43 1.53 23.86 -8.67
CA ASN A 43 1.94 25.08 -7.96
C ASN A 43 2.08 24.82 -6.44
N ASP A 44 2.51 25.82 -5.67
CA ASP A 44 2.87 25.64 -4.25
C ASP A 44 1.66 25.21 -3.41
N GLU A 45 0.51 25.81 -3.67
CA GLU A 45 -0.73 25.52 -2.95
C GLU A 45 -1.25 24.11 -3.28
N GLU A 46 -1.23 23.72 -4.55
CA GLU A 46 -1.63 22.38 -5.01
C GLU A 46 -0.70 21.30 -4.44
N ALA A 47 0.62 21.54 -4.48
CA ALA A 47 1.59 20.59 -3.98
C ALA A 47 1.48 20.43 -2.45
N GLU A 48 1.27 21.52 -1.72
CA GLU A 48 1.04 21.50 -0.27
C GLU A 48 -0.20 20.67 0.08
N GLN A 49 -1.31 20.86 -0.65
CA GLN A 49 -2.53 20.06 -0.46
C GLN A 49 -2.29 18.56 -0.70
N VAL A 50 -1.54 18.22 -1.75
CA VAL A 50 -1.21 16.81 -2.05
C VAL A 50 -0.35 16.21 -0.93
N VAL A 51 0.69 16.91 -0.48
CA VAL A 51 1.56 16.46 0.61
C VAL A 51 0.76 16.25 1.90
N GLN A 52 -0.08 17.21 2.28
CA GLN A 52 -0.93 17.13 3.47
C GLN A 52 -1.91 15.96 3.38
N THR A 53 -2.54 15.76 2.22
CA THR A 53 -3.48 14.66 1.99
C THR A 53 -2.77 13.30 2.13
N ILE A 54 -1.59 13.13 1.50
CA ILE A 54 -0.79 11.91 1.62
C ILE A 54 -0.40 11.65 3.08
N HIS A 55 -0.03 12.70 3.83
CA HIS A 55 0.30 12.57 5.25
C HIS A 55 -0.89 12.08 6.08
N GLN A 56 -2.08 12.65 5.87
CA GLN A 56 -3.31 12.20 6.53
C GLN A 56 -3.63 10.74 6.20
N TYR A 57 -3.53 10.34 4.94
CA TYR A 57 -3.71 8.94 4.54
C TYR A 57 -2.71 8.01 5.23
N ALA A 58 -1.43 8.41 5.33
CA ALA A 58 -0.42 7.61 6.01
C ALA A 58 -0.74 7.41 7.50
N LEU A 59 -1.26 8.43 8.19
CA LEU A 59 -1.70 8.31 9.58
C LEU A 59 -2.89 7.36 9.73
N ILE A 60 -3.89 7.45 8.85
CA ILE A 60 -5.05 6.55 8.85
C ILE A 60 -4.59 5.10 8.64
N LEU A 61 -3.72 4.87 7.65
CA LEU A 61 -3.17 3.53 7.39
C LEU A 61 -2.40 3.01 8.60
N PHE A 62 -1.57 3.86 9.22
CA PHE A 62 -0.84 3.51 10.43
C PHE A 62 -1.78 3.13 11.58
N GLU A 63 -2.86 3.88 11.79
CA GLU A 63 -3.88 3.55 12.79
C GLU A 63 -4.53 2.18 12.50
N CYS A 64 -4.92 1.94 11.25
CA CYS A 64 -5.54 0.67 10.83
C CYS A 64 -4.63 -0.53 11.13
N VAL A 65 -3.34 -0.44 10.78
CA VAL A 65 -2.40 -1.54 11.02
C VAL A 65 -2.01 -1.67 12.49
N SER A 66 -1.94 -0.57 13.24
CA SER A 66 -1.60 -0.59 14.67
C SER A 66 -2.71 -1.22 15.52
N LYS A 67 -3.97 -1.11 15.08
CA LYS A 67 -5.14 -1.74 15.72
C LYS A 67 -5.40 -3.16 15.23
N ALA A 68 -4.77 -3.59 14.13
CA ALA A 68 -4.94 -4.94 13.60
C ALA A 68 -4.34 -5.95 14.57
N LYS A 69 -5.19 -6.78 15.19
CA LYS A 69 -4.73 -7.97 15.91
C LYS A 69 -4.31 -8.99 14.86
N VAL A 70 -3.04 -9.39 14.86
CA VAL A 70 -2.58 -10.56 14.11
C VAL A 70 -3.21 -11.77 14.77
N VAL A 71 -4.29 -12.29 14.18
CA VAL A 71 -4.87 -13.56 14.61
C VAL A 71 -4.09 -14.65 13.90
N THR A 72 -3.25 -15.36 14.64
CA THR A 72 -2.68 -16.62 14.16
C THR A 72 -3.85 -17.58 14.00
N LEU A 73 -4.23 -17.90 12.76
CA LEU A 73 -5.16 -18.98 12.53
C LEU A 73 -4.45 -20.28 12.97
N PRO A 74 -5.02 -21.05 13.91
CA PRO A 74 -4.48 -22.36 14.23
C PRO A 74 -4.48 -23.23 12.96
N ASP A 75 -3.41 -24.00 12.78
CA ASP A 75 -3.07 -24.77 11.57
C ASP A 75 -4.28 -25.18 10.72
N THR A 76 -4.33 -24.66 9.49
CA THR A 76 -5.39 -24.93 8.52
C THR A 76 -5.34 -26.34 7.91
N ASN A 77 -4.63 -27.28 8.54
CA ASN A 77 -4.58 -28.69 8.15
C ASN A 77 -5.95 -29.40 8.20
N ASN A 78 -7.00 -28.74 8.70
CA ASN A 78 -8.37 -29.24 8.76
C ASN A 78 -9.42 -28.28 8.18
N ILE A 79 -9.08 -27.41 7.22
CA ILE A 79 -10.13 -26.75 6.42
C ILE A 79 -10.53 -27.71 5.30
N SER A 80 -11.42 -28.65 5.61
CA SER A 80 -12.23 -29.28 4.57
C SER A 80 -13.13 -28.19 4.00
N TYR A 81 -12.85 -27.75 2.77
CA TYR A 81 -13.76 -26.87 2.05
C TYR A 81 -15.16 -27.48 2.14
N LEU A 82 -16.12 -26.68 2.62
CA LEU A 82 -17.53 -27.00 2.54
C LEU A 82 -17.80 -27.60 1.16
N ASN A 83 -18.25 -28.85 1.18
CA ASN A 83 -18.62 -29.68 0.04
C ASN A 83 -19.02 -28.83 -1.18
N PRO A 84 -18.41 -29.02 -2.37
CA PRO A 84 -19.01 -28.47 -3.57
C PRO A 84 -20.44 -29.00 -3.61
N ILE A 85 -21.41 -28.08 -3.67
CA ILE A 85 -22.83 -28.38 -3.82
C ILE A 85 -22.91 -29.46 -4.90
N LYS A 86 -23.24 -30.70 -4.50
CA LYS A 86 -23.50 -31.77 -5.47
C LYS A 86 -24.61 -31.22 -6.36
N LYS A 87 -24.29 -30.92 -7.62
CA LYS A 87 -25.31 -30.74 -8.65
C LYS A 87 -26.17 -32.00 -8.58
N LYS A 88 -27.40 -31.88 -8.09
CA LYS A 88 -28.41 -32.89 -8.35
C LYS A 88 -28.62 -32.85 -9.86
N ALA A 89 -28.11 -33.87 -10.54
CA ALA A 89 -28.64 -34.23 -11.85
C ALA A 89 -30.06 -34.74 -11.59
N SER A 90 -31.04 -34.05 -12.17
CA SER A 90 -32.35 -34.59 -12.50
C SER A 90 -32.88 -33.86 -13.72
#